data_AF-M1B6T2-F1
#
_entry.id   AF-M1B6T2-F1
#
_cell.length_a   1.000
_cell.length_b   1.000
_cell.length_c   1.000
_cell.angle_alpha   90.00
_cell.angle_beta   90.00
_cell.angle_gamma   90.00
#
_symmetry.space_group_name_H-M   'P 1'
#
loop_
_entity.id
_entity.type
_entity.pdbx_description
1 polymer ?
#
loop_
_entity_poly.entity_id
_entity_poly.type
_entity_poly.pdbx_seq_one_letter_code
_entity_poly.pdbx_strand_id
1 'polypeptide(L)'
;MSYKDPVAASARKYKPIQSAVPGTTLGPIPIDAFLGGEKLYDTPGVHLHHRQAAVIHAEDLPTLAPQSRLRGQVFPSSGKNLDSQIANRMRSSGLSGLSIFWGGLVRIDVLKVLPETCLTFYGPKALQTHVVPTEEADEFYQKELGVLLTPPTGKEKADDWMGLETKRQLQIKYEDIERPTCDVAISGLGWFSVVPVNKSAGISNPVSEVTAGELTFIVHVPKPVEIFVRSPMPVGKAGGQWYDYRELTEEELEVRPKWFF
;
A
#
# COMPACT_ATOMS: atom_id res chain seq x y z
N MET A 1 19.23 13.63 42.41
CA MET A 1 18.68 14.98 42.17
C MET A 1 17.19 15.02 41.77
N SER A 2 16.49 13.88 41.60
CA SER A 2 15.08 13.84 41.18
C SER A 2 14.03 13.89 42.31
N TYR A 3 14.43 14.15 43.57
CA TYR A 3 13.53 14.11 44.72
C TYR A 3 12.81 15.44 44.99
N LYS A 4 13.22 16.52 44.33
CA LYS A 4 12.64 17.87 44.50
C LYS A 4 11.80 18.33 43.32
N ASP A 5 11.62 17.49 42.31
CA ASP A 5 10.81 17.81 41.15
C ASP A 5 9.40 17.23 41.33
N PRO A 6 8.38 18.09 41.55
CA PRO A 6 6.99 17.64 41.73
C PRO A 6 6.42 16.95 40.48
N VAL A 7 6.97 17.20 39.28
CA VAL A 7 6.62 16.51 38.04
C VAL A 7 7.24 15.11 38.00
N ALA A 8 8.50 14.97 38.42
CA ALA A 8 9.13 13.64 38.57
C ALA A 8 8.48 12.82 39.71
N ALA A 9 7.98 13.47 40.76
CA ALA A 9 7.26 12.83 41.86
C ALA A 9 5.85 12.40 41.47
N SER A 10 5.13 13.17 40.65
CA SER A 10 3.80 12.78 40.12
C SER A 10 3.91 11.64 39.09
N ALA A 11 4.98 11.60 38.29
CA ALA A 11 5.29 10.49 37.39
C ALA A 11 5.62 9.17 38.11
N ARG A 12 5.89 9.19 39.43
CA ARG A 12 5.99 7.95 40.25
C ARG A 12 4.62 7.40 40.62
N LYS A 13 3.58 8.23 40.67
CA LYS A 13 2.22 7.83 41.05
C LYS A 13 1.49 7.14 39.90
N TYR A 14 1.81 7.54 38.66
CA TYR A 14 1.34 6.91 37.44
C TYR A 14 2.53 6.70 36.52
N LYS A 15 2.92 5.44 36.29
CA LYS A 15 3.91 5.12 35.27
C LYS A 15 3.40 5.67 33.93
N PRO A 16 4.25 6.29 33.11
CA PRO A 16 3.83 6.71 31.79
C PRO A 16 3.31 5.48 31.05
N ILE A 17 2.06 5.55 30.60
CA ILE A 17 1.36 4.43 29.98
C ILE A 17 1.61 4.36 28.47
N GLN A 18 2.11 5.43 27.86
CA GLN A 18 2.23 5.58 26.41
C GLN A 18 3.67 5.94 25.99
N SER A 19 4.16 5.36 24.89
CA SER A 19 5.49 5.61 24.33
C SER A 19 5.50 6.80 23.36
N ALA A 20 6.71 7.26 23.00
CA ALA A 20 6.93 8.30 22.00
C ALA A 20 6.51 7.88 20.57
N VAL A 21 6.40 6.57 20.30
CA VAL A 21 5.77 6.07 19.07
C VAL A 21 4.25 6.20 19.25
N PRO A 22 3.55 7.02 18.44
CA PRO A 22 2.14 7.31 18.64
C PRO A 22 1.30 6.03 18.83
N GLY A 23 0.67 5.93 19.99
CA GLY A 23 -0.35 4.90 20.27
C GLY A 23 0.15 3.55 20.79
N THR A 24 1.39 3.45 21.31
CA THR A 24 1.89 2.21 21.94
C THR A 24 2.04 2.35 23.44
N THR A 25 1.84 1.27 24.21
CA THR A 25 2.04 1.27 25.66
C THR A 25 3.50 1.08 26.06
N LEU A 26 3.91 1.61 27.21
CA LEU A 26 5.29 1.44 27.74
C LEU A 26 5.46 0.22 28.64
N GLY A 27 4.37 -0.33 29.17
CA GLY A 27 4.38 -1.52 29.99
C GLY A 27 3.02 -2.21 29.99
N PRO A 28 2.95 -3.47 30.45
CA PRO A 28 1.69 -4.20 30.51
C PRO A 28 0.64 -3.47 31.37
N ILE A 29 -0.56 -3.24 30.82
CA ILE A 29 -1.70 -2.64 31.51
C ILE A 29 -2.74 -3.74 31.78
N PRO A 30 -3.01 -4.09 33.06
CA PRO A 30 -4.06 -5.03 33.41
C PRO A 30 -5.45 -4.38 33.28
N ILE A 31 -6.37 -5.07 32.62
CA ILE A 31 -7.77 -4.69 32.43
C ILE A 31 -8.65 -5.77 33.06
N ASP A 32 -9.50 -5.38 34.00
CA ASP A 32 -10.48 -6.28 34.63
C ASP A 32 -11.67 -6.49 33.69
N ALA A 33 -11.51 -7.41 32.74
CA ALA A 33 -12.48 -7.68 31.68
C ALA A 33 -13.40 -8.88 31.98
N PHE A 34 -13.07 -9.69 32.99
CA PHE A 34 -13.73 -10.97 33.25
C PHE A 34 -14.25 -11.07 34.69
N LEU A 35 -15.48 -11.59 34.84
CA LEU A 35 -16.13 -11.77 36.15
C LEU A 35 -15.42 -12.80 37.04
N GLY A 36 -14.63 -13.71 36.45
CA GLY A 36 -13.88 -14.76 37.16
C GLY A 36 -12.58 -14.30 37.84
N GLY A 37 -12.27 -13.00 37.82
CA GLY A 37 -11.04 -12.44 38.42
C GLY A 37 -9.80 -12.53 37.52
N GLU A 38 -9.93 -13.11 36.33
CA GLU A 38 -8.93 -13.08 35.26
C GLU A 38 -8.80 -11.67 34.67
N LYS A 39 -7.63 -11.36 34.10
CA LYS A 39 -7.33 -10.02 33.55
C LYS A 39 -6.85 -10.11 32.11
N LEU A 40 -7.27 -9.16 31.29
CA LEU A 40 -6.72 -8.92 29.96
C LEU A 40 -5.52 -7.98 30.10
N TYR A 41 -4.39 -8.30 29.47
CA TYR A 41 -3.20 -7.46 29.53
C TYR A 41 -2.96 -6.79 28.18
N ASP A 42 -2.98 -5.47 28.15
CA ASP A 42 -2.49 -4.68 27.02
C ASP A 42 -0.96 -4.56 27.15
N THR A 43 -0.22 -5.05 26.15
CA THR A 43 1.24 -5.15 26.19
C THR A 43 1.89 -4.10 25.30
N PRO A 44 3.14 -3.69 25.57
CA PRO A 44 3.88 -2.80 24.69
C PRO A 44 3.84 -3.24 23.23
N GLY A 45 3.52 -2.30 22.34
CA GLY A 45 3.43 -2.57 20.91
C GLY A 45 4.80 -2.88 20.32
N VAL A 46 4.88 -3.94 19.50
CA VAL A 46 6.11 -4.29 18.79
C VAL A 46 6.29 -3.34 17.60
N HIS A 47 7.42 -2.65 17.55
CA HIS A 47 7.79 -1.84 16.41
C HIS A 47 8.30 -2.72 15.26
N LEU A 48 7.58 -2.70 14.13
CA LEU A 48 7.95 -3.48 12.95
C LEU A 48 8.69 -2.58 11.96
N HIS A 49 10.02 -2.75 11.88
CA HIS A 49 10.91 -1.93 11.04
C HIS A 49 10.58 -2.01 9.55
N HIS A 50 9.93 -3.09 9.11
CA HIS A 50 9.62 -3.32 7.70
C HIS A 50 8.36 -2.61 7.23
N ARG A 51 7.70 -1.82 8.09
CA ARG A 51 6.52 -1.02 7.73
C ARG A 51 6.95 0.36 7.25
N GLN A 52 6.25 0.90 6.26
CA GLN A 52 6.46 2.25 5.75
C GLN A 52 6.42 3.31 6.87
N ALA A 53 5.49 3.18 7.82
CA ALA A 53 5.36 4.05 8.98
C ALA A 53 6.56 4.02 9.96
N ALA A 54 7.45 3.03 9.85
CA ALA A 54 8.67 2.98 10.65
C ALA A 54 9.83 3.79 10.05
N VAL A 55 9.71 4.19 8.78
CA VAL A 55 10.82 4.79 8.01
C VAL A 55 10.59 6.27 7.74
N ILE A 56 9.34 6.69 7.58
CA ILE A 56 9.01 8.08 7.27
C ILE A 56 9.16 8.98 8.49
N HIS A 57 9.34 10.29 8.25
CA HIS A 57 9.37 11.29 9.31
C HIS A 57 8.04 11.34 10.09
N ALA A 58 8.14 11.62 11.39
CA ALA A 58 6.99 11.56 12.30
C ALA A 58 5.85 12.51 11.89
N GLU A 59 6.17 13.68 11.34
CA GLU A 59 5.16 14.66 10.90
C GLU A 59 4.42 14.22 9.63
N ASP A 60 5.00 13.28 8.87
CA ASP A 60 4.37 12.72 7.67
C ASP A 60 3.51 11.50 8.00
N LEU A 61 3.60 10.92 9.20
CA LEU A 61 2.78 9.76 9.62
C LEU A 61 1.27 9.94 9.42
N PRO A 62 0.67 11.12 9.71
CA PRO A 62 -0.75 11.34 9.45
C PRO A 62 -1.14 11.18 7.98
N THR A 63 -0.22 11.37 7.03
CA THR A 63 -0.50 11.19 5.59
C THR A 63 -0.70 9.72 5.22
N LEU A 64 -0.08 8.79 5.98
CA LEU A 64 -0.26 7.36 5.81
C LEU A 64 -1.52 6.82 6.48
N ALA A 65 -2.08 7.55 7.45
CA ALA A 65 -3.25 7.12 8.18
C ALA A 65 -4.52 7.31 7.31
N PRO A 66 -5.26 6.24 6.97
CA PRO A 66 -6.50 6.37 6.21
C PRO A 66 -7.58 7.07 7.05
N GLN A 67 -7.99 8.26 6.61
CA GLN A 67 -9.05 9.06 7.25
C GLN A 67 -10.47 8.61 6.86
N SER A 68 -10.59 7.72 5.88
CA SER A 68 -11.85 7.18 5.39
C SER A 68 -11.61 5.81 4.75
N ARG A 69 -12.70 5.10 4.42
CA ARG A 69 -12.64 3.83 3.69
C ARG A 69 -11.76 3.99 2.44
N LEU A 70 -10.76 3.10 2.30
CA LEU A 70 -9.90 3.04 1.13
C LEU A 70 -10.75 2.84 -0.14
N ARG A 71 -10.50 3.68 -1.14
CA ARG A 71 -11.10 3.57 -2.47
C ARG A 71 -9.99 3.24 -3.47
N GLY A 72 -10.23 2.28 -4.34
CA GLY A 72 -9.30 1.93 -5.41
C GLY A 72 -9.11 3.12 -6.35
N GLN A 73 -7.87 3.54 -6.53
CA GLN A 73 -7.47 4.57 -7.50
C GLN A 73 -6.90 3.87 -8.72
N VAL A 74 -7.69 3.77 -9.78
CA VAL A 74 -7.29 3.10 -11.02
C VAL A 74 -6.35 4.00 -11.82
N PHE A 75 -5.26 3.42 -12.32
CA PHE A 75 -4.34 4.06 -13.25
C PHE A 75 -4.09 3.11 -14.44
N PRO A 76 -4.27 3.54 -15.69
CA PRO A 76 -4.67 4.88 -16.14
C PRO A 76 -6.10 5.26 -15.74
N SER A 77 -6.38 6.54 -15.46
CA SER A 77 -7.73 7.05 -15.23
C SER A 77 -8.17 7.92 -16.40
N SER A 78 -9.40 7.72 -16.90
CA SER A 78 -9.96 8.41 -18.08
C SER A 78 -10.07 9.95 -17.95
N GLY A 79 -9.81 10.53 -16.77
CA GLY A 79 -10.00 11.95 -16.49
C GLY A 79 -8.78 12.68 -15.90
N LYS A 80 -7.60 12.04 -15.81
CA LYS A 80 -6.39 12.78 -15.40
C LYS A 80 -5.85 13.57 -16.59
N ASN A 81 -5.63 14.87 -16.41
CA ASN A 81 -4.87 15.71 -17.35
C ASN A 81 -3.43 15.22 -17.37
N LEU A 82 -3.19 14.27 -18.27
CA LEU A 82 -1.89 13.69 -18.48
C LEU A 82 -1.16 14.50 -19.54
N ASP A 83 0.16 14.63 -19.36
CA ASP A 83 0.98 15.30 -20.34
C ASP A 83 0.83 14.65 -21.73
N SER A 84 0.79 15.48 -22.77
CA SER A 84 0.43 15.05 -24.13
C SER A 84 1.33 13.91 -24.65
N GLN A 85 2.61 13.94 -24.26
CA GLN A 85 3.59 12.90 -24.59
C GLN A 85 3.29 11.56 -23.91
N ILE A 86 2.94 11.58 -22.62
CA ILE A 86 2.66 10.36 -21.87
C ILE A 86 1.33 9.76 -22.35
N ALA A 87 0.33 10.59 -22.64
CA ALA A 87 -0.93 10.14 -23.24
C ALA A 87 -0.71 9.47 -24.62
N ASN A 88 0.20 10.00 -25.45
CA ASN A 88 0.59 9.38 -26.71
C ASN A 88 1.25 8.01 -26.51
N ARG A 89 2.24 7.90 -25.60
CA ARG A 89 2.91 6.62 -25.29
C ARG A 89 1.94 5.57 -24.76
N MET A 90 0.99 5.99 -23.94
CA MET A 90 -0.02 5.10 -23.38
C MET A 90 -0.99 4.55 -24.42
N ARG A 91 -1.28 5.33 -25.48
CA ARG A 91 -2.07 4.84 -26.61
C ARG A 91 -1.36 3.77 -27.43
N SER A 92 -0.03 3.83 -27.53
CA SER A 92 0.74 2.88 -28.35
C SER A 92 1.23 1.65 -27.59
N SER A 93 1.62 1.82 -26.32
CA SER A 93 2.35 0.79 -25.55
C SER A 93 1.78 0.52 -24.14
N GLY A 94 0.62 1.10 -23.82
CA GLY A 94 0.03 1.02 -22.50
C GLY A 94 0.95 1.63 -21.43
N LEU A 95 1.14 0.92 -20.33
CA LEU A 95 2.02 1.37 -19.25
C LEU A 95 3.50 1.02 -19.47
N SER A 96 3.85 0.24 -20.49
CA SER A 96 5.24 -0.22 -20.70
C SER A 96 6.19 0.96 -20.94
N GLY A 97 7.33 0.97 -20.24
CA GLY A 97 8.31 2.06 -20.29
C GLY A 97 7.93 3.30 -19.48
N LEU A 98 6.92 3.22 -18.62
CA LEU A 98 6.55 4.27 -17.67
C LEU A 98 6.92 3.88 -16.25
N SER A 99 7.29 4.89 -15.47
CA SER A 99 7.50 4.78 -14.03
C SER A 99 6.39 5.51 -13.29
N ILE A 100 5.73 4.81 -12.36
CA ILE A 100 4.64 5.33 -11.55
C ILE A 100 5.15 5.53 -10.12
N PHE A 101 5.11 6.77 -9.65
CA PHE A 101 5.39 7.14 -8.27
C PHE A 101 4.10 7.16 -7.45
N TRP A 102 4.16 6.65 -6.23
CA TRP A 102 3.10 6.75 -5.23
C TRP A 102 3.61 7.54 -4.03
N GLY A 103 3.35 8.85 -4.06
CA GLY A 103 4.11 9.83 -3.26
C GLY A 103 5.61 9.75 -3.54
N GLY A 104 6.44 10.11 -2.56
CA GLY A 104 7.88 9.89 -2.60
C GLY A 104 8.33 8.51 -2.08
N LEU A 105 7.37 7.61 -1.79
CA LEU A 105 7.62 6.39 -1.02
C LEU A 105 7.72 5.11 -1.85
N VAL A 106 7.12 5.08 -3.03
CA VAL A 106 7.16 3.90 -3.91
C VAL A 106 7.32 4.35 -5.35
N ARG A 107 8.17 3.65 -6.09
CA ARG A 107 8.29 3.78 -7.54
C ARG A 107 8.07 2.42 -8.18
N ILE A 108 7.27 2.37 -9.24
CA ILE A 108 6.98 1.16 -9.99
C ILE A 108 7.41 1.40 -11.43
N ASP A 109 8.49 0.75 -11.85
CA ASP A 109 8.91 0.73 -13.25
C ASP A 109 8.16 -0.40 -13.95
N VAL A 110 7.38 -0.04 -14.96
CA VAL A 110 6.58 -0.99 -15.73
C VAL A 110 7.39 -1.40 -16.96
N LEU A 111 7.99 -2.59 -16.92
CA LEU A 111 8.89 -3.04 -17.99
C LEU A 111 8.13 -3.62 -19.18
N LYS A 112 7.19 -4.52 -18.89
CA LYS A 112 6.43 -5.23 -19.92
C LYS A 112 5.04 -5.56 -19.40
N VAL A 113 4.02 -5.00 -20.04
CA VAL A 113 2.61 -5.30 -19.74
C VAL A 113 1.77 -5.33 -21.02
N LEU A 114 0.51 -5.76 -20.89
CA LEU A 114 -0.47 -5.58 -21.96
C LEU A 114 -0.82 -4.09 -22.11
N PRO A 115 -1.15 -3.60 -23.31
CA PRO A 115 -1.60 -2.23 -23.52
C PRO A 115 -2.78 -1.81 -22.62
N GLU A 116 -3.67 -2.75 -22.32
CA GLU A 116 -4.88 -2.57 -21.52
C GLU A 116 -4.67 -2.76 -20.00
N THR A 117 -3.44 -3.05 -19.58
CA THR A 117 -3.12 -3.27 -18.17
C THR A 117 -3.36 -2.00 -17.36
N CYS A 118 -4.06 -2.16 -16.24
CA CYS A 118 -4.22 -1.10 -15.26
C CYS A 118 -3.74 -1.56 -13.88
N LEU A 119 -3.28 -0.59 -13.10
CA LEU A 119 -2.93 -0.76 -11.70
C LEU A 119 -3.98 -0.05 -10.86
N THR A 120 -4.54 -0.75 -9.86
CA THR A 120 -5.50 -0.13 -8.93
C THR A 120 -4.86 -0.01 -7.56
N PHE A 121 -4.62 1.23 -7.13
CA PHE A 121 -3.96 1.54 -5.87
C PHE A 121 -4.97 1.62 -4.72
N TYR A 122 -4.70 0.87 -3.66
CA TYR A 122 -5.47 0.86 -2.41
C TYR A 122 -4.58 1.32 -1.26
N GLY A 123 -4.68 2.60 -0.94
CA GLY A 123 -3.97 3.20 0.18
C GLY A 123 -4.44 4.63 0.43
N PRO A 124 -3.71 5.39 1.24
CA PRO A 124 -4.15 6.70 1.73
C PRO A 124 -4.41 7.66 0.56
N LYS A 125 -5.59 8.31 0.56
CA LYS A 125 -5.99 9.25 -0.49
C LYS A 125 -5.04 10.46 -0.60
N ALA A 126 -4.35 10.80 0.49
CA ALA A 126 -3.36 11.87 0.51
C ALA A 126 -2.16 11.57 -0.41
N LEU A 127 -1.80 10.29 -0.60
CA LEU A 127 -0.70 9.92 -1.48
C LEU A 127 -1.18 9.85 -2.93
N GLN A 128 -0.73 10.84 -3.70
CA GLN A 128 -1.02 10.95 -5.11
C GLN A 128 -0.11 10.05 -5.94
N THR A 129 -0.62 9.67 -7.13
CA THR A 129 0.17 8.96 -8.13
C THR A 129 0.62 9.90 -9.23
N HIS A 130 1.92 9.85 -9.52
CA HIS A 130 2.59 10.60 -10.59
C HIS A 130 3.23 9.63 -11.57
N VAL A 131 3.31 10.01 -12.84
CA VAL A 131 3.85 9.15 -13.89
C VAL A 131 4.82 9.95 -14.75
N VAL A 132 5.92 9.30 -15.12
CA VAL A 132 6.93 9.84 -16.03
C VAL A 132 7.48 8.71 -16.92
N PRO A 133 8.08 9.02 -18.07
CA PRO A 133 8.91 8.05 -18.80
C PRO A 133 9.98 7.46 -17.89
N THR A 134 10.24 6.15 -17.98
CA THR A 134 11.19 5.47 -17.09
C THR A 134 12.61 6.03 -17.22
N GLU A 135 12.99 6.49 -18.41
CA GLU A 135 14.27 7.16 -18.67
C GLU A 135 14.45 8.48 -17.90
N GLU A 136 13.35 9.17 -17.53
CA GLU A 136 13.36 10.44 -16.80
C GLU A 136 13.15 10.24 -15.29
N ALA A 137 12.86 9.02 -14.85
CA ALA A 137 12.34 8.76 -13.51
C ALA A 137 13.36 9.05 -12.39
N ASP A 138 14.66 8.82 -12.62
CA ASP A 138 15.70 9.14 -11.64
C ASP A 138 15.84 10.65 -11.45
N GLU A 139 15.91 11.41 -12.54
CA GLU A 139 16.00 12.88 -12.50
C GLU A 139 14.73 13.49 -11.89
N PHE A 140 13.56 13.00 -12.30
CA PHE A 140 12.28 13.43 -11.76
C PHE A 140 12.20 13.18 -10.24
N TYR A 141 12.61 12.00 -9.77
CA TYR A 141 12.62 11.71 -8.35
C TYR A 141 13.53 12.68 -7.59
N GLN A 142 14.76 12.89 -8.06
CA GLN A 142 15.71 13.78 -7.42
C GLN A 142 15.20 15.23 -7.34
N LYS A 143 14.53 15.71 -8.39
CA LYS A 143 14.04 17.09 -8.47
C LYS A 143 12.77 17.32 -7.65
N GLU A 144 11.85 16.37 -7.68
CA GLU A 144 10.48 16.54 -7.21
C GLU A 144 10.22 15.93 -5.82
N LEU A 145 11.18 15.18 -5.25
CA LEU A 145 11.14 14.70 -3.87
C LEU A 145 11.03 15.87 -2.88
N GLY A 146 10.09 15.78 -1.94
CA GLY A 146 9.84 16.86 -0.99
C GLY A 146 8.98 18.01 -1.53
N VAL A 147 8.68 18.03 -2.83
CA VAL A 147 7.87 19.07 -3.49
C VAL A 147 6.55 18.46 -3.98
N LEU A 148 6.60 17.73 -5.09
CA LEU A 148 5.44 17.02 -5.65
C LEU A 148 5.36 15.61 -5.08
N LEU A 149 6.50 14.94 -4.95
CA LEU A 149 6.62 13.60 -4.41
C LEU A 149 6.75 13.68 -2.90
N THR A 150 5.60 13.71 -2.25
CA THR A 150 5.48 13.72 -0.79
C THR A 150 4.67 12.52 -0.32
N PRO A 151 4.95 11.98 0.87
CA PRO A 151 6.11 12.27 1.74
C PRO A 151 7.43 11.67 1.22
N PRO A 152 8.61 12.09 1.71
CA PRO A 152 8.86 13.10 2.75
C PRO A 152 8.35 14.50 2.35
N THR A 153 7.85 15.29 3.30
CA THR A 153 7.34 16.65 3.01
C THR A 153 8.38 17.72 3.26
N GLY A 154 8.70 18.52 2.24
CA GLY A 154 9.68 19.60 2.31
C GLY A 154 11.10 19.15 1.94
N LYS A 155 11.89 20.08 1.38
CA LYS A 155 13.25 19.80 0.90
C LYS A 155 14.21 19.38 2.00
N GLU A 156 14.14 20.02 3.17
CA GLU A 156 15.02 19.69 4.30
C GLU A 156 14.91 18.21 4.71
N LYS A 157 13.70 17.65 4.72
CA LYS A 157 13.47 16.23 5.02
C LYS A 157 13.83 15.31 3.86
N ALA A 158 13.66 15.80 2.63
CA ALA A 158 14.08 15.07 1.44
C ALA A 158 15.62 14.90 1.39
N ASP A 159 16.39 15.86 1.90
CA ASP A 159 17.85 15.78 1.94
C ASP A 159 18.33 14.68 2.91
N ASP A 160 17.61 14.47 4.02
CA ASP A 160 17.88 13.40 5.00
C ASP A 160 17.22 12.05 4.63
N TRP A 161 16.49 11.99 3.51
CA TRP A 161 15.78 10.79 3.08
C TRP A 161 16.71 9.82 2.36
N MET A 162 16.81 8.59 2.86
CA MET A 162 17.62 7.52 2.25
C MET A 162 17.14 7.08 0.86
N GLY A 163 15.93 7.47 0.45
CA GLY A 163 15.41 7.14 -0.88
C GLY A 163 14.86 5.72 -1.02
N LEU A 164 14.68 5.30 -2.27
CA LEU A 164 14.10 4.00 -2.65
C LEU A 164 15.19 2.99 -3.01
N GLU A 165 15.97 2.57 -2.01
CA GLU A 165 17.14 1.72 -2.23
C GLU A 165 16.80 0.26 -2.58
N THR A 166 15.69 -0.27 -2.05
CA THR A 166 15.31 -1.67 -2.31
C THR A 166 14.57 -1.78 -3.62
N LYS A 167 15.09 -2.59 -4.53
CA LYS A 167 14.50 -2.90 -5.82
C LYS A 167 14.07 -4.35 -5.85
N ARG A 168 12.80 -4.61 -6.14
CA ARG A 168 12.28 -5.97 -6.33
C ARG A 168 11.71 -6.10 -7.72
N GLN A 169 12.35 -6.93 -8.54
CA GLN A 169 11.79 -7.33 -9.82
C GLN A 169 10.68 -8.37 -9.60
N LEU A 170 9.52 -8.12 -10.20
CA LEU A 170 8.34 -8.97 -10.11
C LEU A 170 8.00 -9.49 -11.51
N GLN A 171 7.90 -10.81 -11.61
CA GLN A 171 7.44 -11.55 -12.77
C GLN A 171 6.08 -12.16 -12.41
N ILE A 172 5.02 -11.59 -12.96
CA ILE A 172 3.64 -11.93 -12.61
C ILE A 172 3.00 -12.64 -13.79
N LYS A 173 2.72 -13.93 -13.61
CA LYS A 173 2.01 -14.75 -14.59
C LYS A 173 0.51 -14.56 -14.43
N TYR A 174 -0.19 -14.36 -15.54
CA TYR A 174 -1.64 -14.36 -15.58
C TYR A 174 -2.15 -15.52 -16.43
N GLU A 175 -3.28 -16.08 -16.02
CA GLU A 175 -3.98 -17.19 -16.69
C GLU A 175 -5.37 -16.77 -17.18
N ASP A 176 -5.90 -15.70 -16.62
CA ASP A 176 -7.19 -15.12 -16.94
C ASP A 176 -7.01 -13.60 -16.96
N ILE A 177 -7.22 -13.03 -18.14
CA ILE A 177 -7.05 -11.61 -18.42
C ILE A 177 -8.16 -10.75 -17.81
N GLU A 178 -9.31 -11.36 -17.48
CA GLU A 178 -10.50 -10.65 -17.02
C GLU A 178 -10.53 -10.44 -15.51
N ARG A 179 -9.64 -11.10 -14.77
CA ARG A 179 -9.51 -10.96 -13.31
C ARG A 179 -8.19 -10.30 -12.92
N PRO A 180 -8.16 -9.61 -11.77
CA PRO A 180 -6.90 -9.23 -11.16
C PRO A 180 -6.00 -10.46 -10.98
N THR A 181 -4.72 -10.32 -11.31
CA THR A 181 -3.76 -11.44 -11.24
C THR A 181 -3.14 -11.56 -9.86
N CYS A 182 -2.77 -10.43 -9.26
CA CYS A 182 -2.24 -10.40 -7.90
C CYS A 182 -2.41 -9.02 -7.25
N ASP A 183 -2.29 -8.99 -5.93
CA ASP A 183 -1.98 -7.77 -5.18
C ASP A 183 -0.48 -7.71 -4.89
N VAL A 184 0.13 -6.56 -5.13
CA VAL A 184 1.48 -6.22 -4.65
C VAL A 184 1.33 -5.30 -3.44
N ALA A 185 1.48 -5.86 -2.25
CA ALA A 185 1.35 -5.17 -0.98
C ALA A 185 2.69 -4.55 -0.52
N ILE A 186 2.63 -3.29 -0.13
CA ILE A 186 3.73 -2.51 0.44
C ILE A 186 3.46 -2.38 1.93
N SER A 187 4.31 -2.98 2.75
CA SER A 187 4.09 -3.07 4.19
C SER A 187 3.90 -1.70 4.84
N GLY A 188 2.82 -1.54 5.60
CA GLY A 188 2.52 -0.29 6.31
C GLY A 188 2.01 0.87 5.43
N LEU A 189 1.79 0.65 4.13
CA LEU A 189 1.22 1.66 3.22
C LEU A 189 -0.12 1.22 2.62
N GLY A 190 -0.16 0.04 1.99
CA GLY A 190 -1.30 -0.39 1.19
C GLY A 190 -0.89 -1.43 0.15
N TRP A 191 -1.63 -1.51 -0.95
CA TRP A 191 -1.26 -2.38 -2.07
C TRP A 191 -1.71 -1.79 -3.39
N PHE A 192 -1.17 -2.30 -4.50
CA PHE A 192 -1.76 -2.12 -5.81
C PHE A 192 -2.14 -3.47 -6.42
N SER A 193 -3.32 -3.52 -7.01
CA SER A 193 -3.82 -4.69 -7.74
C SER A 193 -3.38 -4.58 -9.19
N VAL A 194 -2.85 -5.67 -9.73
CA VAL A 194 -2.44 -5.79 -11.14
C VAL A 194 -3.57 -6.42 -11.92
N VAL A 195 -4.14 -5.68 -12.88
CA VAL A 195 -5.25 -6.13 -13.72
C VAL A 195 -4.78 -6.16 -15.17
N PRO A 196 -4.67 -7.33 -15.82
CA PRO A 196 -4.15 -7.45 -17.18
C PRO A 196 -4.97 -6.67 -18.21
N VAL A 197 -6.31 -6.73 -18.11
CA VAL A 197 -7.23 -6.04 -19.01
C VAL A 197 -8.37 -5.41 -18.21
N ASN A 198 -8.54 -4.08 -18.34
CA ASN A 198 -9.68 -3.39 -17.75
C ASN A 198 -10.81 -3.15 -18.76
N LYS A 199 -11.90 -3.91 -18.64
CA LYS A 199 -13.09 -3.80 -19.51
C LYS A 199 -13.80 -2.43 -19.41
N SER A 200 -13.61 -1.67 -18.34
CA SER A 200 -14.26 -0.35 -18.19
C SER A 200 -13.61 0.76 -19.03
N ALA A 201 -12.49 0.49 -19.72
CA ALA A 201 -11.74 1.49 -20.48
C ALA A 201 -12.29 1.80 -21.89
N GLY A 202 -13.41 1.19 -22.30
CA GLY A 202 -14.11 1.56 -23.55
C GLY A 202 -13.38 1.17 -24.84
N ILE A 203 -12.38 0.29 -24.80
CA ILE A 203 -11.72 -0.24 -25.99
C ILE A 203 -12.55 -1.41 -26.52
N SER A 204 -13.16 -1.22 -27.69
CA SER A 204 -13.93 -2.24 -28.38
C SER A 204 -12.99 -3.31 -28.94
N ASN A 205 -13.26 -4.54 -28.52
CA ASN A 205 -12.62 -5.81 -28.84
C ASN A 205 -11.26 -6.03 -28.16
N PRO A 206 -11.17 -6.94 -27.17
CA PRO A 206 -9.87 -7.45 -26.76
C PRO A 206 -9.25 -8.11 -28.00
N VAL A 207 -7.98 -7.82 -28.26
CA VAL A 207 -7.20 -8.61 -29.22
C VAL A 207 -7.27 -10.06 -28.74
N SER A 208 -8.15 -10.83 -29.37
CA SER A 208 -8.30 -12.26 -29.18
C SER A 208 -6.97 -12.90 -29.55
N GLU A 209 -6.30 -13.54 -28.58
CA GLU A 209 -5.45 -14.73 -28.74
C GLU A 209 -4.56 -15.01 -27.51
N VAL A 210 -4.33 -14.03 -26.61
CA VAL A 210 -3.46 -14.23 -25.44
C VAL A 210 -4.29 -14.50 -24.19
N THR A 211 -4.47 -15.79 -23.85
CA THR A 211 -5.15 -16.22 -22.62
C THR A 211 -4.24 -16.21 -21.40
N ALA A 212 -2.93 -16.40 -21.61
CA ALA A 212 -1.94 -16.42 -20.54
C ALA A 212 -0.65 -15.73 -20.97
N GLY A 213 0.06 -15.15 -20.00
CA GLY A 213 1.30 -14.44 -20.26
C GLY A 213 1.99 -13.98 -18.98
N GLU A 214 2.94 -13.09 -19.14
CA GLU A 214 3.77 -12.57 -18.06
C GLU A 214 3.87 -11.05 -18.12
N LEU A 215 3.70 -10.43 -16.96
CA LEU A 215 3.85 -9.00 -16.72
C LEU A 215 5.09 -8.79 -15.86
N THR A 216 5.91 -7.80 -16.21
CA THR A 216 7.18 -7.54 -15.52
C THR A 216 7.24 -6.13 -14.98
N PHE A 217 7.56 -6.01 -13.70
CA PHE A 217 7.70 -4.75 -12.97
C PHE A 217 8.99 -4.72 -12.17
N ILE A 218 9.51 -3.53 -11.88
CA ILE A 218 10.47 -3.31 -10.79
C ILE A 218 9.84 -2.37 -9.78
N VAL A 219 9.69 -2.83 -8.55
CA VAL A 219 9.12 -2.03 -7.46
C VAL A 219 10.26 -1.57 -6.56
N HIS A 220 10.37 -0.25 -6.39
CA HIS A 220 11.35 0.40 -5.53
C HIS A 220 10.67 0.94 -4.27
N VAL A 221 11.25 0.62 -3.12
CA VAL A 221 10.78 1.03 -1.79
C VAL A 221 11.99 1.38 -0.90
N PRO A 222 11.79 2.05 0.24
CA PRO A 222 12.87 2.28 1.19
C PRO A 222 13.43 0.97 1.71
N LYS A 223 14.73 0.96 2.04
CA LYS A 223 15.48 -0.25 2.33
C LYS A 223 14.81 -1.28 3.28
N PRO A 224 14.26 -0.89 4.43
CA PRO A 224 13.70 -1.88 5.34
C PRO A 224 12.28 -2.31 4.94
N VAL A 225 11.60 -1.58 4.04
CA VAL A 225 10.18 -1.81 3.71
C VAL A 225 10.03 -3.07 2.88
N GLU A 226 9.17 -3.97 3.35
CA GLU A 226 8.91 -5.22 2.65
C GLU A 226 7.78 -5.09 1.62
N ILE A 227 7.96 -5.83 0.51
CA ILE A 227 6.99 -6.00 -0.55
C ILE A 227 6.48 -7.43 -0.50
N PHE A 228 5.18 -7.65 -0.63
CA PHE A 228 4.57 -8.98 -0.69
C PHE A 228 3.71 -9.10 -1.94
N VAL A 229 3.78 -10.25 -2.62
CA VAL A 229 2.84 -10.60 -3.68
C VAL A 229 1.88 -11.63 -3.11
N ARG A 230 0.58 -11.39 -3.27
CA ARG A 230 -0.47 -12.28 -2.77
C ARG A 230 -1.62 -12.39 -3.78
N SER A 231 -2.48 -13.37 -3.58
CA SER A 231 -3.74 -13.46 -4.31
C SER A 231 -4.55 -12.17 -4.14
N PRO A 232 -5.21 -11.68 -5.20
CA PRO A 232 -5.99 -10.45 -5.12
C PRO A 232 -7.08 -10.55 -4.05
N MET A 233 -7.26 -9.48 -3.29
CA MET A 233 -8.41 -9.38 -2.40
C MET A 233 -9.69 -9.03 -3.19
N PRO A 234 -10.85 -9.65 -2.88
CA PRO A 234 -12.11 -9.36 -3.55
C PRO A 234 -12.73 -8.05 -3.07
N VAL A 235 -12.14 -6.92 -3.46
CA VAL A 235 -12.52 -5.59 -2.97
C VAL A 235 -13.42 -4.88 -3.97
N GLY A 236 -14.58 -4.40 -3.49
CA GLY A 236 -15.52 -3.61 -4.28
C GLY A 236 -16.37 -4.45 -5.25
N LYS A 237 -17.03 -3.79 -6.20
CA LYS A 237 -17.96 -4.45 -7.14
C LYS A 237 -17.29 -5.45 -8.05
N ALA A 238 -16.05 -5.16 -8.48
CA ALA A 238 -15.27 -6.08 -9.32
C ALA A 238 -14.96 -7.38 -8.56
N GLY A 239 -14.61 -7.30 -7.28
CA GLY A 239 -14.38 -8.46 -6.42
C GLY A 239 -15.53 -9.48 -6.44
N GLY A 240 -16.77 -9.01 -6.36
CA GLY A 240 -17.94 -9.88 -6.38
C GLY A 240 -18.25 -10.55 -7.73
N GLN A 241 -17.57 -10.16 -8.83
CA GLN A 241 -17.78 -10.76 -10.16
C GLN A 241 -16.85 -11.94 -10.44
N TRP A 242 -15.65 -11.94 -9.87
CA TRP A 242 -14.64 -12.98 -10.11
C TRP A 242 -14.33 -13.82 -8.87
N TYR A 243 -14.68 -13.35 -7.67
CA TYR A 243 -14.44 -14.11 -6.46
C TYR A 243 -15.55 -15.12 -6.25
N ASP A 244 -15.27 -16.35 -6.65
CA ASP A 244 -16.08 -17.49 -6.26
C ASP A 244 -15.86 -17.76 -4.77
N TYR A 245 -16.90 -17.54 -3.98
CA TYR A 245 -16.92 -18.03 -2.60
C TYR A 245 -16.80 -19.55 -2.67
N ARG A 246 -15.77 -20.09 -2.03
CA ARG A 246 -15.69 -21.53 -1.79
C ARG A 246 -16.93 -21.90 -0.98
N GLU A 247 -17.83 -22.66 -1.58
CA GLU A 247 -18.93 -23.28 -0.83
C GLU A 247 -18.30 -24.16 0.24
N LEU A 248 -18.78 -24.01 1.48
CA LEU A 248 -18.36 -24.88 2.57
C LEU A 248 -18.87 -26.28 2.27
N THR A 249 -18.03 -27.27 2.51
CA THR A 249 -18.46 -28.67 2.52
C THR A 249 -19.52 -28.90 3.61
N GLU A 250 -20.33 -29.95 3.48
CA GLU A 250 -21.30 -30.32 4.52
C GLU A 250 -20.64 -30.47 5.90
N GLU A 251 -19.45 -31.07 5.93
CA GLU A 251 -18.61 -31.23 7.13
C GLU A 251 -18.23 -29.86 7.72
N GLU A 252 -17.72 -28.92 6.91
CA GLU A 252 -17.36 -27.58 7.37
C GLU A 252 -18.57 -26.76 7.86
N LEU A 253 -19.75 -26.98 7.29
CA LEU A 253 -21.00 -26.37 7.75
C LEU A 253 -21.41 -26.88 9.13
N GLU A 254 -21.20 -28.16 9.41
CA GLU A 254 -21.54 -28.75 10.71
C GLU A 254 -20.63 -28.26 11.85
N VAL A 255 -19.32 -28.12 11.61
CA VAL A 255 -18.36 -27.61 12.62
C VAL A 255 -18.34 -26.09 12.74
N ARG A 256 -19.00 -25.36 11.83
CA ARG A 256 -19.07 -23.90 11.90
C ARG A 256 -19.74 -23.47 13.22
N PRO A 257 -19.15 -22.53 13.99
CA PRO A 257 -19.78 -22.00 15.20
C PRO A 257 -21.20 -21.53 14.91
N LYS A 258 -22.18 -22.18 15.55
CA LYS A 258 -23.59 -21.82 15.41
C LYS A 258 -23.84 -20.55 16.21
N TRP A 259 -24.36 -19.53 15.53
CA TRP A 259 -24.79 -18.30 16.18
C TRP A 259 -26.12 -18.58 16.87
N PHE A 260 -26.11 -18.63 18.19
CA PHE A 260 -27.32 -18.64 18.99
C PHE A 260 -27.66 -17.18 19.29
N PHE A 261 -28.67 -16.65 18.60
CA PHE A 261 -29.23 -15.32 18.89
C PHE A 261 -30.19 -15.41 20.08
#